data_AF-D4N871-F1
#
_entry.id   AF-D4N871-F1
#
_cell.length_a   1.000
_cell.length_b   1.000
_cell.length_c   1.000
_cell.angle_alpha   90.00
_cell.angle_beta   90.00
_cell.angle_gamma   90.00
#
_symmetry.space_group_name_H-M   'P 1'
#
loop_
_entity.id
_entity.type
_entity.pdbx_description
1 polymer ?
#
loop_
_entity_poly.entity_id
_entity_poly.type
_entity_poly.pdbx_seq_one_letter_code
_entity_poly.pdbx_strand_id
1 'polypeptide(L)'
;MPIIKEPIDFINKPESEAKKWGKEEEKRWFTKLNNLEEVAVNQLKNKEYKTKIDNFSTDILFSSLTAIEIMKEDENQNLFDVERIREALLKNTLDRDAIGYVNFTPKELGINFSIRDVELDRDISDETLDKVRQQIINQEYTKFSFISLGLNDNSINESVPVIVKTRVPTTFDYGVLNDKETVSLLLNQGFSIIPESAIITTIKGKDYILIEGSLSQELDFYNKGSEAWGAENYGDYISKLSHEQLGALEGYLHSDYKAINSYLRNNRVPNNDELNKKIELISSALSVKPIPQTLIAYRRVDGIPFDLPSDFSFDKKENGEIIADKQKLNEFIDKWTGKEIENLSFSSTSLKSTPLSFSKSRFIFRLRLSEGTIGAFIYGFSGFQDEQEILLNKNSTFKIFRITPITSIINRVTKMTQVVIDAEVIQNKEI
;
A
#
# COMPACT_ATOMS: atom_id res chain seq x y z
N MET A 1 34.29 -9.66 -24.77
CA MET A 1 33.62 -8.84 -23.73
C MET A 1 32.14 -8.79 -24.08
N PRO A 2 31.21 -9.04 -23.13
CA PRO A 2 29.80 -8.81 -23.40
C PRO A 2 29.59 -7.32 -23.72
N ILE A 3 28.76 -7.02 -24.72
CA ILE A 3 28.41 -5.64 -25.07
C ILE A 3 27.60 -5.06 -23.90
N ILE A 4 28.17 -4.06 -23.21
CA ILE A 4 27.46 -3.34 -22.15
C ILE A 4 26.33 -2.56 -22.84
N LYS A 5 25.08 -2.87 -22.48
CA LYS A 5 23.91 -2.11 -22.94
C LYS A 5 23.70 -0.92 -22.02
N GLU A 6 23.81 0.29 -22.55
CA GLU A 6 23.39 1.51 -21.83
C GLU A 6 21.88 1.46 -21.54
N PRO A 7 21.42 2.05 -20.41
CA PRO A 7 20.01 2.06 -20.04
C PRO A 7 19.13 2.79 -21.08
N ILE A 8 17.84 2.45 -21.09
CA ILE A 8 16.82 3.25 -21.75
C ILE A 8 16.70 4.56 -20.99
N ASP A 9 17.28 5.62 -21.55
CA ASP A 9 17.23 6.96 -21.00
C ASP A 9 17.04 7.97 -22.15
N PHE A 10 15.91 8.67 -22.13
CA PHE A 10 15.59 9.75 -23.07
C PHE A 10 15.52 11.13 -22.39
N ILE A 11 15.93 11.24 -21.13
CA ILE A 11 16.09 12.52 -20.45
C ILE A 11 17.16 13.31 -21.19
N ASN A 12 16.90 14.60 -21.46
CA ASN A 12 17.75 15.47 -22.27
C ASN A 12 18.01 15.02 -23.73
N LYS A 13 17.28 14.03 -24.26
CA LYS A 13 17.33 13.64 -25.68
C LYS A 13 16.19 14.28 -26.49
N PRO A 14 16.34 14.44 -27.82
CA PRO A 14 15.26 14.94 -28.66
C PRO A 14 13.99 14.11 -28.51
N GLU A 15 12.84 14.78 -28.36
CA GLU A 15 11.54 14.11 -28.22
C GLU A 15 11.25 13.13 -29.37
N SER A 16 11.68 13.47 -30.59
CA SER A 16 11.49 12.64 -31.78
C SER A 16 12.17 11.27 -31.66
N GLU A 17 13.28 11.16 -30.91
CA GLU A 17 13.95 9.88 -30.64
C GLU A 17 13.12 9.02 -29.69
N ALA A 18 12.64 9.60 -28.59
CA ALA A 18 11.77 8.92 -27.64
C ALA A 18 10.48 8.45 -28.32
N LYS A 19 9.84 9.30 -29.14
CA LYS A 19 8.61 8.97 -29.88
C LYS A 19 8.81 7.87 -30.91
N LYS A 20 9.93 7.89 -31.64
CA LYS A 20 10.28 6.85 -32.61
C LYS A 20 10.49 5.51 -31.90
N TRP A 21 11.24 5.50 -30.80
CA TRP A 21 11.44 4.31 -29.99
C TRP A 21 10.13 3.79 -29.41
N GLY A 22 9.33 4.68 -28.78
CA GLY A 22 8.06 4.31 -28.15
C GLY A 22 7.05 3.72 -29.13
N LYS A 23 7.00 4.23 -30.36
CA LYS A 23 6.13 3.68 -31.42
C LYS A 23 6.55 2.28 -31.84
N GLU A 24 7.85 2.02 -31.95
CA GLU A 24 8.34 0.70 -32.35
C GLU A 24 8.15 -0.33 -31.22
N GLU A 25 8.45 0.03 -29.98
CA GLU A 25 8.26 -0.87 -28.84
C GLU A 25 6.78 -1.12 -28.51
N GLU A 26 5.90 -0.12 -28.63
CA GLU A 26 4.45 -0.32 -28.53
C GLU A 26 3.94 -1.30 -29.59
N LYS A 27 4.34 -1.10 -30.86
CA LYS A 27 4.01 -2.02 -31.95
C LYS A 27 4.52 -3.44 -31.65
N ARG A 28 5.77 -3.57 -31.20
CA ARG A 28 6.38 -4.85 -30.86
C ARG A 28 5.64 -5.54 -29.73
N TRP A 29 5.26 -4.81 -28.69
CA TRP A 29 4.47 -5.35 -27.59
C TRP A 29 3.09 -5.81 -28.07
N PHE A 30 2.40 -5.02 -28.88
CA PHE A 30 1.05 -5.31 -29.37
C PHE A 30 1.02 -6.56 -30.26
N THR A 31 2.09 -6.91 -30.98
CA THR A 31 2.17 -8.20 -31.70
C THR A 31 2.11 -9.44 -30.81
N LYS A 32 2.30 -9.29 -29.49
CA LYS A 32 2.22 -10.37 -28.50
C LYS A 32 0.86 -10.44 -27.81
N LEU A 33 0.00 -9.45 -28.02
CA LEU A 33 -1.28 -9.31 -27.33
C LEU A 33 -2.40 -9.97 -28.13
N ASN A 34 -3.38 -10.52 -27.42
CA ASN A 34 -4.67 -10.84 -28.03
C ASN A 34 -5.53 -9.57 -28.16
N ASN A 35 -6.62 -9.63 -28.93
CA ASN A 35 -7.47 -8.47 -29.19
C ASN A 35 -8.04 -7.81 -27.92
N LEU A 36 -8.40 -8.60 -26.89
CA LEU A 36 -8.98 -8.05 -25.66
C LEU A 36 -7.92 -7.36 -24.79
N GLU A 37 -6.72 -7.93 -24.73
CA GLU A 37 -5.55 -7.31 -24.08
C GLU A 37 -5.17 -6.00 -24.76
N GLU A 38 -5.09 -5.99 -26.10
CA GLU A 38 -4.77 -4.79 -26.88
C GLU A 38 -5.81 -3.68 -26.64
N VAL A 39 -7.11 -4.02 -26.65
CA VAL A 39 -8.18 -3.07 -26.39
C VAL A 39 -8.10 -2.48 -24.98
N ALA A 40 -7.86 -3.30 -23.96
CA ALA A 40 -7.74 -2.83 -22.58
C ALA A 40 -6.51 -1.91 -22.39
N VAL A 41 -5.36 -2.31 -22.94
CA VAL A 41 -4.12 -1.52 -22.89
C VAL A 41 -4.25 -0.21 -23.66
N ASN A 42 -4.79 -0.24 -24.88
CA ASN A 42 -4.88 0.95 -25.72
C ASN A 42 -5.84 2.01 -25.15
N GLN A 43 -6.86 1.60 -24.40
CA GLN A 43 -7.74 2.53 -23.68
C GLN A 43 -7.03 3.33 -22.58
N LEU A 44 -5.89 2.86 -22.06
CA LEU A 44 -5.09 3.61 -21.07
C LEU A 44 -4.51 4.92 -21.62
N LYS A 45 -4.50 5.12 -22.95
CA LYS A 45 -4.16 6.42 -23.56
C LYS A 45 -5.22 7.50 -23.26
N ASN A 46 -6.43 7.11 -22.87
CA ASN A 46 -7.43 8.03 -22.36
C ASN A 46 -7.21 8.26 -20.85
N LYS A 47 -6.94 9.51 -20.46
CA LYS A 47 -6.62 9.89 -19.07
C LYS A 47 -7.73 9.56 -18.07
N GLU A 48 -9.00 9.69 -18.45
CA GLU A 48 -10.14 9.36 -17.59
C GLU A 48 -10.25 7.84 -17.37
N TYR A 49 -10.14 7.06 -18.44
CA TYR A 49 -10.13 5.60 -18.35
C TYR A 49 -8.93 5.09 -17.54
N LYS A 50 -7.72 5.64 -17.78
CA LYS A 50 -6.54 5.29 -16.98
C LYS A 50 -6.74 5.58 -15.50
N THR A 51 -7.27 6.76 -15.15
CA THR A 51 -7.57 7.12 -13.76
C THR A 51 -8.58 6.14 -13.15
N LYS A 52 -9.63 5.79 -13.90
CA LYS A 52 -10.64 4.80 -13.47
C LYS A 52 -10.03 3.41 -13.22
N ILE A 53 -9.19 2.92 -14.13
CA ILE A 53 -8.54 1.61 -14.01
C ILE A 53 -7.49 1.60 -12.90
N ASP A 54 -6.70 2.66 -12.75
CA ASP A 54 -5.72 2.77 -11.66
C ASP A 54 -6.44 2.74 -10.29
N ASN A 55 -7.52 3.50 -10.13
CA ASN A 55 -8.36 3.47 -8.93
C ASN A 55 -8.96 2.08 -8.70
N PHE A 56 -9.61 1.50 -9.72
CA PHE A 56 -10.24 0.19 -9.60
C PHE A 56 -9.24 -0.93 -9.29
N SER A 57 -8.04 -0.87 -9.89
CA SER A 57 -6.95 -1.82 -9.62
C SER A 57 -6.44 -1.73 -8.18
N THR A 58 -6.59 -0.58 -7.53
CA THR A 58 -6.35 -0.39 -6.09
C THR A 58 -7.51 -0.93 -5.27
N ASP A 59 -8.76 -0.59 -5.61
CA ASP A 59 -9.97 -0.99 -4.90
C ASP A 59 -10.08 -2.51 -4.70
N ILE A 60 -9.72 -3.30 -5.74
CA ILE A 60 -9.79 -4.76 -5.68
C ILE A 60 -8.77 -5.39 -4.73
N LEU A 61 -7.66 -4.71 -4.39
CA LEU A 61 -6.68 -5.18 -3.41
C LEU A 61 -7.22 -5.13 -1.97
N PHE A 62 -8.24 -4.29 -1.75
CA PHE A 62 -8.88 -4.04 -0.45
C PHE A 62 -10.37 -4.41 -0.46
N SER A 63 -10.74 -5.31 -1.37
CA SER A 63 -12.06 -5.94 -1.45
C SER A 63 -11.92 -7.43 -1.12
N SER A 64 -12.92 -8.02 -0.48
CA SER A 64 -12.85 -9.44 -0.07
C SER A 64 -12.75 -10.37 -1.28
N LEU A 65 -12.14 -11.54 -1.11
CA LEU A 65 -12.10 -12.56 -2.18
C LEU A 65 -13.51 -12.94 -2.66
N THR A 66 -14.51 -12.97 -1.77
CA THR A 66 -15.92 -13.16 -2.14
C THR A 66 -16.43 -12.08 -3.09
N ALA A 67 -16.07 -10.81 -2.85
CA ALA A 67 -16.45 -9.72 -3.76
C ALA A 67 -15.74 -9.83 -5.12
N ILE A 68 -14.49 -10.31 -5.14
CA ILE A 68 -13.77 -10.60 -6.40
C ILE A 68 -14.50 -11.69 -7.20
N GLU A 69 -14.87 -12.79 -6.57
CA GLU A 69 -15.58 -13.89 -7.25
C GLU A 69 -16.96 -13.43 -7.77
N ILE A 70 -17.72 -12.65 -6.98
CA ILE A 70 -18.99 -12.05 -7.44
C ILE A 70 -18.75 -11.21 -8.71
N MET A 71 -17.70 -10.40 -8.75
CA MET A 71 -17.40 -9.58 -9.93
C MET A 71 -17.01 -10.39 -11.16
N LYS A 72 -16.34 -11.54 -10.98
CA LYS A 72 -16.02 -12.46 -12.09
C LYS A 72 -17.29 -13.09 -12.65
N GLU A 73 -18.18 -13.57 -11.77
CA GLU A 73 -19.48 -14.13 -12.14
C GLU A 73 -20.37 -13.11 -12.87
N ASP A 74 -20.29 -11.84 -12.47
CA ASP A 74 -21.03 -10.73 -13.09
C ASP A 74 -20.34 -10.17 -14.35
N GLU A 75 -19.28 -10.81 -14.84
CA GLU A 75 -18.48 -10.40 -16.00
C GLU A 75 -18.03 -8.92 -15.96
N ASN A 76 -17.61 -8.47 -14.78
CA ASN A 76 -17.23 -7.08 -14.55
C ASN A 76 -16.05 -6.65 -15.44
N GLN A 77 -16.32 -5.80 -16.42
CA GLN A 77 -15.31 -5.39 -17.40
C GLN A 77 -14.13 -4.65 -16.78
N ASN A 78 -14.30 -3.88 -15.70
CA ASN A 78 -13.16 -3.22 -15.06
C ASN A 78 -12.20 -4.24 -14.44
N LEU A 79 -12.72 -5.32 -13.84
CA LEU A 79 -11.89 -6.40 -13.29
C LEU A 79 -11.15 -7.14 -14.41
N PHE A 80 -11.87 -7.51 -15.47
CA PHE A 80 -11.25 -8.19 -16.61
C PHE A 80 -10.23 -7.32 -17.32
N ASP A 81 -10.45 -6.01 -17.46
CA ASP A 81 -9.46 -5.12 -18.05
C ASP A 81 -8.20 -5.01 -17.19
N VAL A 82 -8.33 -4.96 -15.86
CA VAL A 82 -7.15 -5.03 -14.96
C VAL A 82 -6.40 -6.36 -15.10
N GLU A 83 -7.11 -7.49 -15.15
CA GLU A 83 -6.50 -8.81 -15.35
C GLU A 83 -5.79 -8.90 -16.71
N ARG A 84 -6.43 -8.45 -17.78
CA ARG A 84 -5.86 -8.39 -19.14
C ARG A 84 -4.61 -7.50 -19.21
N ILE A 85 -4.62 -6.36 -18.54
CA ILE A 85 -3.44 -5.47 -18.49
C ILE A 85 -2.28 -6.18 -17.77
N ARG A 86 -2.53 -6.87 -16.65
CA ARG A 86 -1.50 -7.68 -15.97
C ARG A 86 -0.96 -8.78 -16.90
N GLU A 87 -1.83 -9.51 -17.57
CA GLU A 87 -1.43 -10.55 -18.54
C GLU A 87 -0.63 -9.99 -19.72
N ALA A 88 -0.98 -8.79 -20.20
CA ALA A 88 -0.25 -8.10 -21.26
C ALA A 88 1.18 -7.73 -20.82
N LEU A 89 1.35 -7.25 -19.58
CA LEU A 89 2.67 -6.91 -19.03
C LEU A 89 3.59 -8.14 -18.92
N LEU A 90 3.06 -9.28 -18.44
CA LEU A 90 3.82 -10.53 -18.31
C LEU A 90 4.44 -11.06 -19.62
N LYS A 91 4.00 -10.56 -20.78
CA LYS A 91 4.49 -10.98 -22.11
C LYS A 91 5.73 -10.19 -22.57
N ASN A 92 6.22 -9.25 -21.76
CA ASN A 92 7.27 -8.35 -22.19
C ASN A 92 8.16 -7.92 -21.01
N THR A 93 9.46 -8.21 -21.11
CA THR A 93 10.45 -7.96 -20.04
C THR A 93 11.59 -7.08 -20.54
N LEU A 94 12.09 -6.21 -19.67
CA LEU A 94 13.18 -5.28 -19.98
C LEU A 94 14.47 -6.04 -20.31
N ASP A 95 15.16 -5.64 -21.39
CA ASP A 95 16.45 -6.20 -21.80
C ASP A 95 17.67 -5.41 -21.28
N ARG A 96 17.39 -4.28 -20.63
CA ARG A 96 18.30 -3.32 -20.01
C ARG A 96 17.49 -2.44 -19.07
N ASP A 97 18.16 -1.76 -18.15
CA ASP A 97 17.49 -0.88 -17.20
C ASP A 97 16.83 0.32 -17.91
N ALA A 98 15.80 0.91 -17.29
CA ALA A 98 15.14 2.11 -17.77
C ALA A 98 15.17 3.21 -16.71
N ILE A 99 15.52 4.44 -17.12
CA ILE A 99 15.57 5.62 -16.26
C ILE A 99 14.44 6.56 -16.67
N GLY A 100 13.73 7.11 -15.69
CA GLY A 100 12.63 8.03 -15.95
C GLY A 100 11.94 8.51 -14.68
N TYR A 101 10.76 9.09 -14.87
CA TYR A 101 9.97 9.72 -13.81
C TYR A 101 8.73 8.88 -13.49
N VAL A 102 8.61 8.37 -12.27
CA VAL A 102 7.42 7.63 -11.82
C VAL A 102 6.30 8.57 -11.39
N ASN A 103 5.07 8.16 -11.66
CA ASN A 103 3.86 8.97 -11.46
C ASN A 103 3.37 9.05 -10.00
N PHE A 104 4.25 9.35 -9.03
CA PHE A 104 3.85 9.63 -7.65
C PHE A 104 3.44 11.10 -7.48
N THR A 105 2.31 11.32 -6.82
CA THR A 105 1.83 12.65 -6.38
C THR A 105 2.26 12.93 -4.94
N PRO A 106 2.20 14.19 -4.47
CA PRO A 106 2.50 14.52 -3.07
C PRO A 106 1.67 13.68 -2.08
N LYS A 107 0.37 13.51 -2.33
CA LYS A 107 -0.53 12.70 -1.47
C LYS A 107 -0.10 11.24 -1.39
N GLU A 108 0.44 10.68 -2.48
CA GLU A 108 0.93 9.30 -2.51
C GLU A 108 2.27 9.13 -1.77
N LEU A 109 2.96 10.23 -1.45
CA LEU A 109 4.10 10.30 -0.53
C LEU A 109 3.66 10.76 0.88
N GLY A 110 2.35 10.78 1.15
CA GLY A 110 1.77 11.23 2.42
C GLY A 110 1.84 12.74 2.66
N ILE A 111 2.20 13.55 1.66
CA ILE A 111 2.36 15.00 1.80
C ILE A 111 1.00 15.67 1.57
N ASN A 112 0.47 16.30 2.62
CA ASN A 112 -0.83 16.98 2.61
C ASN A 112 -0.74 18.51 2.71
N PHE A 113 0.45 19.06 2.90
CA PHE A 113 0.69 20.50 2.89
C PHE A 113 1.08 20.99 1.48
N SER A 114 0.84 22.26 1.19
CA SER A 114 1.25 22.89 -0.08
C SER A 114 2.78 22.85 -0.23
N ILE A 115 3.27 22.47 -1.41
CA ILE A 115 4.71 22.41 -1.70
C ILE A 115 5.21 23.71 -2.34
N ARG A 116 4.43 24.33 -3.21
CA ARG A 116 4.74 25.66 -3.74
C ARG A 116 4.06 26.68 -2.84
N ASP A 117 4.85 27.34 -2.01
CA ASP A 117 4.41 28.16 -0.89
C ASP A 117 4.79 29.64 -1.04
N VAL A 118 5.54 29.98 -2.10
CA VAL A 118 6.03 31.33 -2.37
C VAL A 118 5.67 31.77 -3.81
N GLU A 119 5.53 33.09 -3.99
CA GLU A 119 5.29 33.77 -5.29
C GLU A 119 4.23 33.13 -6.22
N LEU A 120 2.94 33.22 -5.83
CA LEU A 120 1.80 32.77 -6.66
C LEU A 120 1.86 31.27 -7.02
N ASP A 121 2.19 30.42 -6.04
CA ASP A 121 2.28 28.95 -6.19
C ASP A 121 3.29 28.50 -7.25
N ARG A 122 4.43 29.19 -7.36
CA ARG A 122 5.50 28.87 -8.33
C ARG A 122 6.79 28.37 -7.70
N ASP A 123 7.15 28.95 -6.55
CA ASP A 123 8.45 28.75 -5.92
C ASP A 123 8.31 27.88 -4.67
N ILE A 124 9.40 27.21 -4.29
CA ILE A 124 9.46 26.30 -3.15
C ILE A 124 10.49 26.83 -2.14
N SER A 125 10.08 27.03 -0.89
CA SER A 125 11.00 27.43 0.18
C SER A 125 11.90 26.27 0.67
N ASP A 126 13.09 26.61 1.19
CA ASP A 126 13.98 25.65 1.85
C ASP A 126 13.33 24.98 3.08
N GLU A 127 12.48 25.71 3.81
CA GLU A 127 11.71 25.16 4.94
C GLU A 127 10.76 24.05 4.47
N THR A 128 10.06 24.28 3.36
CA THR A 128 9.19 23.28 2.75
C THR A 128 9.98 22.08 2.24
N LEU A 129 11.15 22.30 1.63
CA LEU A 129 12.04 21.20 1.22
C LEU A 129 12.49 20.35 2.43
N ASP A 130 12.89 20.97 3.53
CA ASP A 130 13.34 20.25 4.73
C ASP A 130 12.19 19.48 5.40
N LYS A 131 10.99 20.05 5.43
CA LYS A 131 9.78 19.36 5.91
C LYS A 131 9.46 18.13 5.05
N VAL A 132 9.58 18.24 3.73
CA VAL A 132 9.41 17.10 2.83
C VAL A 132 10.48 16.04 3.11
N ARG A 133 11.76 16.44 3.23
CA ARG A 133 12.86 15.51 3.52
C ARG A 133 12.64 14.72 4.82
N GLN A 134 12.24 15.38 5.89
CA GLN A 134 11.96 14.74 7.18
C GLN A 134 10.84 13.69 7.09
N GLN A 135 9.89 13.89 6.18
CA GLN A 135 8.75 12.99 6.02
C GLN A 135 9.05 11.80 5.11
N ILE A 136 9.76 12.02 3.99
CA ILE A 136 9.81 11.03 2.90
C ILE A 136 11.12 10.26 2.79
N ILE A 137 12.24 10.80 3.27
CA ILE A 137 13.55 10.17 3.02
C ILE A 137 13.65 8.87 3.83
N ASN A 138 14.07 7.79 3.15
CA ASN A 138 14.11 6.41 3.65
C ASN A 138 12.73 5.84 4.06
N GLN A 139 11.64 6.52 3.75
CA GLN A 139 10.29 5.98 3.88
C GLN A 139 9.92 5.24 2.59
N GLU A 140 9.24 4.10 2.69
CA GLU A 140 8.82 3.30 1.54
C GLU A 140 7.33 3.52 1.25
N TYR A 141 7.01 3.92 0.01
CA TYR A 141 5.65 4.24 -0.42
C TYR A 141 5.22 3.35 -1.59
N THR A 142 4.26 2.47 -1.34
CA THR A 142 3.72 1.58 -2.39
C THR A 142 2.76 2.30 -3.32
N LYS A 143 2.91 2.09 -4.62
CA LYS A 143 1.92 2.40 -5.66
C LYS A 143 1.00 1.18 -5.82
N PHE A 144 -0.22 1.28 -5.31
CA PHE A 144 -1.19 0.18 -5.38
C PHE A 144 -1.66 -0.10 -6.82
N SER A 145 -1.82 0.94 -7.63
CA SER A 145 -2.16 0.83 -9.05
C SER A 145 -0.97 0.43 -9.90
N PHE A 146 -1.17 0.29 -11.21
CA PHE A 146 -0.04 0.22 -12.14
C PHE A 146 0.78 1.51 -12.05
N ILE A 147 2.10 1.38 -12.21
CA ILE A 147 3.03 2.50 -12.19
C ILE A 147 3.39 2.89 -13.64
N SER A 148 3.46 4.19 -13.89
CA SER A 148 3.90 4.74 -15.17
C SER A 148 5.27 5.40 -15.00
N LEU A 149 6.25 4.99 -15.81
CA LEU A 149 7.57 5.60 -15.87
C LEU A 149 7.66 6.46 -17.13
N GLY A 150 7.55 7.78 -16.99
CA GLY A 150 7.78 8.74 -18.07
C GLY A 150 9.25 8.78 -18.48
N LEU A 151 9.55 8.59 -19.75
CA LEU A 151 10.93 8.44 -20.22
C LEU A 151 11.61 9.74 -20.66
N ASN A 152 10.85 10.84 -20.74
CA ASN A 152 11.35 12.14 -21.17
C ASN A 152 10.73 13.29 -20.37
N ASP A 153 11.29 14.49 -20.50
CA ASP A 153 10.85 15.66 -19.71
C ASP A 153 9.43 16.13 -20.05
N ASN A 154 8.88 15.74 -21.21
CA ASN A 154 7.47 16.01 -21.55
C ASN A 154 6.50 15.19 -20.69
N SER A 155 6.98 14.15 -20.02
CA SER A 155 6.16 13.36 -19.07
C SER A 155 5.99 14.07 -17.72
N ILE A 156 6.71 15.18 -17.48
CA ILE A 156 6.58 15.96 -16.25
C ILE A 156 5.28 16.76 -16.31
N ASN A 157 4.37 16.47 -15.37
CA ASN A 157 3.13 17.24 -15.21
C ASN A 157 3.40 18.51 -14.40
N GLU A 158 3.31 19.67 -15.03
CA GLU A 158 3.63 20.97 -14.40
C GLU A 158 2.74 21.35 -13.19
N SER A 159 1.57 20.72 -13.07
CA SER A 159 0.66 20.89 -11.92
C SER A 159 1.09 20.07 -10.69
N VAL A 160 2.02 19.13 -10.85
CA VAL A 160 2.53 18.29 -9.76
C VAL A 160 3.89 18.85 -9.33
N PRO A 161 4.03 19.35 -8.09
CA PRO A 161 5.24 20.05 -7.63
C PRO A 161 6.38 19.12 -7.20
N VAL A 162 6.28 17.83 -7.49
CA VAL A 162 7.31 16.82 -7.20
C VAL A 162 7.61 16.04 -8.48
N ILE A 163 8.89 15.69 -8.65
CA ILE A 163 9.36 14.82 -9.73
C ILE A 163 10.09 13.66 -9.06
N VAL A 164 9.58 12.45 -9.21
CA VAL A 164 10.20 11.26 -8.62
C VAL A 164 10.92 10.49 -9.71
N LYS A 165 12.24 10.57 -9.73
CA LYS A 165 13.11 9.90 -10.69
C LYS A 165 13.62 8.59 -10.11
N THR A 166 13.68 7.56 -10.95
CA THR A 166 14.14 6.23 -10.55
C THR A 166 14.74 5.44 -11.70
N ARG A 167 15.28 4.27 -11.38
CA ARG A 167 15.81 3.27 -12.32
C ARG A 167 15.03 1.97 -12.15
N VAL A 168 14.40 1.51 -13.22
CA VAL A 168 13.75 0.20 -13.30
C VAL A 168 14.80 -0.83 -13.74
N PRO A 169 15.04 -1.89 -12.94
CA PRO A 169 15.98 -2.94 -13.31
C PRO A 169 15.55 -3.71 -14.57
N THR A 170 16.54 -4.25 -15.28
CA THR A 170 16.34 -5.28 -16.31
C THR A 170 15.54 -6.47 -15.78
N THR A 171 14.95 -7.26 -16.68
CA THR A 171 14.03 -8.38 -16.43
C THR A 171 12.66 -8.05 -15.86
N PHE A 172 12.39 -6.80 -15.46
CA PHE A 172 11.06 -6.39 -15.01
C PHE A 172 10.06 -6.40 -16.17
N ASP A 173 8.82 -6.81 -15.90
CA ASP A 173 7.73 -6.75 -16.86
C ASP A 173 7.37 -5.31 -17.19
N TYR A 174 7.12 -5.03 -18.47
CA TYR A 174 6.77 -3.69 -18.92
C TYR A 174 5.95 -3.68 -20.20
N GLY A 175 5.08 -2.69 -20.32
CA GLY A 175 4.45 -2.26 -21.56
C GLY A 175 4.95 -0.88 -21.95
N VAL A 176 4.74 -0.47 -23.21
CA VAL A 176 5.02 0.90 -23.66
C VAL A 176 3.71 1.56 -24.05
N LEU A 177 3.46 2.74 -23.49
CA LEU A 177 2.37 3.62 -23.87
C LEU A 177 2.95 4.85 -24.57
N ASN A 178 2.54 5.04 -25.83
CA ASN A 178 2.91 6.19 -26.63
C ASN A 178 1.65 6.98 -27.01
N ASP A 179 1.48 8.16 -26.43
CA ASP A 179 0.43 9.10 -26.81
C ASP A 179 1.02 10.26 -27.65
N LYS A 180 0.28 11.36 -27.85
CA LYS A 180 0.78 12.48 -28.68
C LYS A 180 1.94 13.25 -28.04
N GLU A 181 2.05 13.27 -26.71
CA GLU A 181 2.90 14.21 -25.95
C GLU A 181 3.95 13.49 -25.10
N THR A 182 3.68 12.26 -24.68
CA THR A 182 4.52 11.50 -23.74
C THR A 182 4.87 10.10 -24.25
N VAL A 183 5.98 9.56 -23.76
CA VAL A 183 6.37 8.15 -23.93
C VAL A 183 6.65 7.61 -22.55
N SER A 184 5.95 6.54 -22.18
CA SER A 184 6.08 5.97 -20.84
C SER A 184 6.11 4.45 -20.88
N LEU A 185 6.74 3.86 -19.87
CA LEU A 185 6.57 2.45 -19.54
C LEU A 185 5.37 2.30 -18.61
N LEU A 186 4.59 1.24 -18.80
CA LEU A 186 3.63 0.74 -17.83
C LEU A 186 4.26 -0.46 -17.13
N LEU A 187 4.32 -0.47 -15.80
CA LEU A 187 4.84 -1.60 -15.03
C LEU A 187 3.76 -2.17 -14.10
N ASN A 188 4.05 -3.32 -13.50
CA ASN A 188 3.16 -4.04 -12.60
C ASN A 188 2.70 -3.19 -11.39
N GLN A 189 1.60 -3.63 -10.78
CA GLN A 189 1.09 -3.08 -9.52
C GLN A 189 1.99 -3.44 -8.33
N GLY A 190 1.95 -2.61 -7.29
CA GLY A 190 2.53 -2.94 -5.98
C GLY A 190 4.03 -2.67 -5.85
N PHE A 191 4.65 -2.01 -6.83
CA PHE A 191 5.99 -1.45 -6.62
C PHE A 191 5.94 -0.29 -5.63
N SER A 192 7.02 -0.16 -4.87
CA SER A 192 7.25 0.94 -3.95
C SER A 192 8.37 1.84 -4.44
N ILE A 193 8.35 3.09 -3.98
CA ILE A 193 9.49 4.00 -4.09
C ILE A 193 10.06 4.27 -2.70
N ILE A 194 11.39 4.26 -2.59
CA ILE A 194 12.12 4.72 -1.41
C ILE A 194 12.87 5.99 -1.80
N PRO A 195 12.40 7.19 -1.41
CA PRO A 195 13.12 8.44 -1.61
C PRO A 195 14.47 8.45 -0.89
N GLU A 196 15.56 8.68 -1.62
CA GLU A 196 16.93 8.68 -1.08
C GLU A 196 17.49 10.10 -0.95
N SER A 197 17.09 10.99 -1.85
CA SER A 197 17.43 12.41 -1.80
C SER A 197 16.30 13.26 -2.37
N ALA A 198 16.27 14.53 -1.96
CA ALA A 198 15.32 15.52 -2.46
C ALA A 198 16.01 16.88 -2.57
N ILE A 199 15.90 17.54 -3.72
CA ILE A 199 16.44 18.89 -3.99
C ILE A 199 15.41 19.73 -4.75
N ILE A 200 15.48 21.06 -4.62
CA ILE A 200 14.71 21.96 -5.49
C ILE A 200 15.38 22.00 -6.87
N THR A 201 14.58 21.93 -7.93
CA THR A 201 15.00 22.13 -9.31
C THR A 201 13.99 23.00 -10.04
N THR A 202 14.45 23.82 -10.98
CA THR A 202 13.59 24.71 -11.76
C THR A 202 13.56 24.25 -13.22
N ILE A 203 12.36 23.89 -13.71
CA ILE A 203 12.15 23.46 -15.11
C ILE A 203 11.13 24.40 -15.73
N LYS A 204 11.52 25.06 -16.84
CA LYS A 204 10.68 26.05 -17.56
C LYS A 204 10.11 27.14 -16.63
N GLY A 205 10.88 27.58 -15.64
CA GLY A 205 10.51 28.65 -14.71
C GLY A 205 9.49 28.27 -13.63
N LYS A 206 9.35 26.97 -13.33
CA LYS A 206 8.58 26.45 -12.19
C LYS A 206 9.46 25.58 -11.32
N ASP A 207 9.31 25.69 -10.02
CA ASP A 207 10.04 24.85 -9.07
C ASP A 207 9.35 23.51 -8.84
N TYR A 208 10.19 22.50 -8.63
CA TYR A 208 9.83 21.13 -8.28
C TYR A 208 10.79 20.62 -7.21
N ILE A 209 10.31 19.74 -6.36
CA ILE A 209 11.20 18.87 -5.59
C ILE A 209 11.55 17.67 -6.46
N LEU A 210 12.80 17.61 -6.93
CA LEU A 210 13.36 16.43 -7.58
C LEU A 210 13.77 15.43 -6.50
N ILE A 211 13.12 14.28 -6.53
CA ILE A 211 13.37 13.15 -5.65
C ILE A 211 14.06 12.07 -6.46
N GLU A 212 15.27 11.68 -6.08
CA GLU A 212 15.89 10.45 -6.57
C GLU A 212 15.50 9.33 -5.60
N GLY A 213 14.90 8.25 -6.12
CA GLY A 213 14.42 7.14 -5.30
C GLY A 213 14.65 5.77 -5.93
N SER A 214 14.78 4.77 -5.08
CA SER A 214 14.92 3.38 -5.49
C SER A 214 13.57 2.69 -5.65
N LEU A 215 13.39 2.00 -6.77
CA LEU A 215 12.24 1.13 -6.99
C LEU A 215 12.42 -0.15 -6.18
N SER A 216 11.42 -0.48 -5.36
CA SER A 216 11.41 -1.61 -4.43
C SER A 216 10.05 -2.30 -4.46
N GLN A 217 9.89 -3.36 -3.67
CA GLN A 217 8.63 -4.06 -3.52
C GLN A 217 8.50 -4.60 -2.10
N GLU A 218 7.52 -4.08 -1.34
CA GLU A 218 7.22 -4.59 -0.01
C GLU A 218 6.64 -6.02 -0.11
N LEU A 219 6.95 -6.87 0.88
CA LEU A 219 6.28 -8.16 1.02
C LEU A 219 4.84 -7.94 1.51
N ASP A 220 3.90 -7.92 0.59
CA ASP A 220 2.49 -7.65 0.83
C ASP A 220 1.60 -8.59 0.00
N PHE A 221 0.68 -9.27 0.67
CA PHE A 221 -0.22 -10.25 0.05
C PHE A 221 -1.62 -9.70 -0.27
N TYR A 222 -1.90 -8.45 0.11
CA TYR A 222 -3.20 -7.80 -0.07
C TYR A 222 -4.37 -8.70 0.36
N ASN A 223 -5.47 -8.75 -0.39
CA ASN A 223 -6.64 -9.56 -0.03
C ASN A 223 -6.43 -11.07 -0.12
N LYS A 224 -5.35 -11.54 -0.75
CA LYS A 224 -5.09 -12.99 -0.96
C LYS A 224 -4.50 -13.65 0.29
N GLY A 225 -3.66 -12.94 1.05
CA GLY A 225 -2.91 -13.52 2.14
C GLY A 225 -1.88 -14.57 1.68
N SER A 226 -1.23 -15.25 2.63
CA SER A 226 -0.27 -16.32 2.36
C SER A 226 -0.18 -17.32 3.51
N GLU A 227 -0.87 -18.46 3.36
CA GLU A 227 -0.72 -19.60 4.26
C GLU A 227 0.68 -20.20 4.19
N ALA A 228 1.29 -20.18 3.00
CA ALA A 228 2.64 -20.68 2.78
C ALA A 228 3.67 -19.91 3.63
N TRP A 229 3.53 -18.58 3.72
CA TRP A 229 4.42 -17.77 4.57
C TRP A 229 4.27 -18.15 6.05
N GLY A 230 3.04 -18.36 6.52
CA GLY A 230 2.77 -18.84 7.88
C GLY A 230 3.37 -20.21 8.17
N ALA A 231 3.20 -21.17 7.26
CA ALA A 231 3.77 -22.51 7.39
C ALA A 231 5.32 -22.50 7.39
N GLU A 232 5.93 -21.75 6.46
CA GLU A 232 7.38 -21.62 6.34
C GLU A 232 7.99 -20.97 7.59
N ASN A 233 7.37 -19.92 8.10
CA ASN A 233 7.93 -19.11 9.17
C ASN A 233 7.45 -19.50 10.57
N TYR A 234 6.36 -20.24 10.73
CA TYR A 234 5.78 -20.59 12.04
C TYR A 234 5.35 -22.06 12.16
N GLY A 235 5.69 -22.92 11.19
CA GLY A 235 5.40 -24.36 11.24
C GLY A 235 5.92 -25.09 12.49
N ASP A 236 7.00 -24.59 13.09
CA ASP A 236 7.61 -25.11 14.32
C ASP A 236 7.33 -24.23 15.56
N TYR A 237 6.39 -23.29 15.47
CA TYR A 237 6.18 -22.31 16.54
C TYR A 237 5.65 -22.97 17.83
N ILE A 238 4.60 -23.79 17.73
CA ILE A 238 4.01 -24.47 18.90
C ILE A 238 5.02 -25.36 19.62
N SER A 239 5.90 -26.06 18.89
CA SER A 239 6.91 -26.94 19.50
C SER A 239 8.01 -26.20 20.25
N LYS A 240 8.12 -24.87 20.06
CA LYS A 240 9.04 -23.99 20.78
C LYS A 240 8.43 -23.34 22.01
N LEU A 241 7.11 -23.42 22.19
CA LEU A 241 6.42 -22.88 23.35
C LEU A 241 6.52 -23.86 24.53
N SER A 242 6.77 -23.31 25.73
CA SER A 242 6.52 -24.06 26.96
C SER A 242 5.02 -24.33 27.14
N HIS A 243 4.68 -25.30 27.98
CA HIS A 243 3.28 -25.64 28.25
C HIS A 243 2.48 -24.46 28.82
N GLU A 244 3.10 -23.62 29.68
CA GLU A 244 2.46 -22.43 30.24
C GLU A 244 2.23 -21.33 29.20
N GLN A 245 3.22 -21.09 28.33
CA GLN A 245 3.10 -20.15 27.21
C GLN A 245 1.99 -20.59 26.23
N LEU A 246 1.99 -21.88 25.85
CA LEU A 246 0.98 -22.44 24.96
C LEU A 246 -0.42 -22.31 25.57
N GLY A 247 -0.60 -22.74 26.83
CA GLY A 247 -1.89 -22.66 27.50
C GLY A 247 -2.41 -21.24 27.67
N ALA A 248 -1.53 -20.27 27.98
CA ALA A 248 -1.91 -18.87 28.08
C ALA A 248 -2.31 -18.26 26.72
N LEU A 249 -1.58 -18.59 25.65
CA LEU A 249 -1.87 -18.14 24.30
C LEU A 249 -3.16 -18.78 23.76
N GLU A 250 -3.36 -20.09 23.94
CA GLU A 250 -4.61 -20.78 23.59
C GLU A 250 -5.80 -20.19 24.35
N GLY A 251 -5.64 -19.92 25.65
CA GLY A 251 -6.65 -19.25 26.47
C GLY A 251 -7.01 -17.88 25.90
N TYR A 252 -6.02 -17.06 25.52
CA TYR A 252 -6.27 -15.77 24.88
C TYR A 252 -7.07 -15.94 23.58
N LEU A 253 -6.62 -16.82 22.68
CA LEU A 253 -7.24 -17.03 21.37
C LEU A 253 -8.70 -17.51 21.47
N HIS A 254 -9.04 -18.36 22.46
CA HIS A 254 -10.36 -18.99 22.52
C HIS A 254 -11.35 -18.34 23.51
N SER A 255 -10.89 -17.86 24.67
CA SER A 255 -11.80 -17.48 25.77
C SER A 255 -11.47 -16.14 26.42
N ASP A 256 -10.18 -15.82 26.58
CA ASP A 256 -9.74 -14.79 27.52
C ASP A 256 -9.53 -13.42 26.87
N TYR A 257 -9.49 -13.33 25.53
CA TYR A 257 -9.19 -12.06 24.84
C TYR A 257 -10.12 -10.92 25.26
N LYS A 258 -11.41 -11.17 25.51
CA LYS A 258 -12.34 -10.09 25.93
C LYS A 258 -11.94 -9.50 27.28
N ALA A 259 -11.65 -10.37 28.26
CA ALA A 259 -11.26 -9.97 29.61
C ALA A 259 -9.87 -9.32 29.61
N ILE A 260 -8.89 -9.95 28.96
CA ILE A 260 -7.52 -9.44 28.85
C ILE A 260 -7.49 -8.10 28.14
N ASN A 261 -8.18 -7.98 27.00
CA ASN A 261 -8.20 -6.72 26.24
C ASN A 261 -8.88 -5.58 27.00
N SER A 262 -9.98 -5.86 27.71
CA SER A 262 -10.64 -4.87 28.54
C SER A 262 -9.74 -4.44 29.71
N TYR A 263 -9.10 -5.39 30.39
CA TYR A 263 -8.20 -5.13 31.51
C TYR A 263 -7.00 -4.26 31.09
N LEU A 264 -6.37 -4.57 29.96
CA LEU A 264 -5.25 -3.78 29.43
C LEU A 264 -5.68 -2.38 28.98
N ARG A 265 -6.84 -2.25 28.31
CA ARG A 265 -7.39 -0.95 27.89
C ARG A 265 -7.83 -0.06 29.06
N ASN A 266 -8.17 -0.65 30.21
CA ASN A 266 -8.49 0.05 31.45
C ASN A 266 -7.26 0.21 32.36
N ASN A 267 -6.06 0.26 31.78
CA ASN A 267 -4.80 0.47 32.50
C ASN A 267 -4.56 -0.50 33.66
N ARG A 268 -5.08 -1.74 33.55
CA ARG A 268 -4.96 -2.79 34.57
C ARG A 268 -5.64 -2.45 35.90
N VAL A 269 -6.70 -1.63 35.88
CA VAL A 269 -7.44 -1.23 37.10
C VAL A 269 -8.84 -1.87 37.14
N PRO A 270 -9.23 -2.52 38.26
CA PRO A 270 -8.41 -2.83 39.45
C PRO A 270 -7.41 -3.96 39.15
N ASN A 271 -6.26 -3.98 39.85
CA ASN A 271 -5.22 -4.99 39.66
C ASN A 271 -5.77 -6.42 39.75
N ASN A 272 -5.35 -7.27 38.82
CA ASN A 272 -5.71 -8.69 38.77
C ASN A 272 -4.47 -9.54 38.48
N ASP A 273 -3.96 -10.23 39.50
CA ASP A 273 -2.73 -11.01 39.41
C ASP A 273 -2.83 -12.22 38.47
N GLU A 274 -4.01 -12.82 38.30
CA GLU A 274 -4.21 -13.92 37.36
C GLU A 274 -4.08 -13.42 35.92
N LEU A 275 -4.74 -12.30 35.59
CA LEU A 275 -4.62 -11.69 34.28
C LEU A 275 -3.20 -11.18 34.02
N ASN A 276 -2.53 -10.60 35.03
CA ASN A 276 -1.13 -10.18 34.92
C ASN A 276 -0.21 -11.34 34.51
N LYS A 277 -0.33 -12.50 35.18
CA LYS A 277 0.45 -13.70 34.85
C LYS A 277 0.18 -14.21 33.44
N LYS A 278 -1.10 -14.28 33.04
CA LYS A 278 -1.48 -14.68 31.67
C LYS A 278 -0.89 -13.73 30.62
N ILE A 279 -0.95 -12.42 30.86
CA ILE A 279 -0.42 -11.38 29.96
C ILE A 279 1.10 -11.50 29.81
N GLU A 280 1.82 -11.75 30.90
CA GLU A 280 3.27 -11.98 30.87
C GLU A 280 3.62 -13.21 30.03
N LEU A 281 2.92 -14.34 30.26
CA LEU A 281 3.10 -15.58 29.50
C LEU A 281 2.79 -15.42 28.01
N ILE A 282 1.73 -14.69 27.65
CA ILE A 282 1.37 -14.42 26.25
C ILE A 282 2.46 -13.56 25.60
N SER A 283 2.90 -12.49 26.26
CA SER A 283 3.96 -11.61 25.74
C SER A 283 5.28 -12.38 25.55
N SER A 284 5.59 -13.27 26.49
CA SER A 284 6.72 -14.19 26.42
C SER A 284 6.60 -15.15 25.24
N ALA A 285 5.42 -15.76 25.03
CA ALA A 285 5.14 -16.63 23.88
C ALA A 285 5.37 -15.91 22.54
N LEU A 286 4.80 -14.71 22.38
CA LEU A 286 4.95 -13.88 21.18
C LEU A 286 6.41 -13.44 20.91
N SER A 287 7.28 -13.51 21.92
CA SER A 287 8.70 -13.19 21.80
C SER A 287 9.57 -14.40 21.44
N VAL A 288 9.04 -15.63 21.47
CA VAL A 288 9.80 -16.86 21.17
C VAL A 288 10.27 -16.90 19.72
N LYS A 289 9.42 -16.43 18.80
CA LYS A 289 9.74 -16.33 17.38
C LYS A 289 9.21 -15.00 16.84
N PRO A 290 9.98 -13.90 17.00
CA PRO A 290 9.62 -12.60 16.46
C PRO A 290 9.43 -12.65 14.94
N ILE A 291 8.82 -11.61 14.38
CA ILE A 291 8.63 -11.46 12.94
C ILE A 291 9.99 -11.60 12.22
N PRO A 292 10.17 -12.58 11.31
CA PRO A 292 11.50 -12.95 10.81
C PRO A 292 12.01 -12.08 9.66
N GLN A 293 11.14 -11.29 9.03
CA GLN A 293 11.48 -10.36 7.97
C GLN A 293 10.41 -9.28 7.86
N THR A 294 10.75 -8.11 7.33
CA THR A 294 9.77 -7.04 7.14
C THR A 294 8.66 -7.47 6.18
N LEU A 295 7.40 -7.30 6.60
CA LEU A 295 6.23 -7.57 5.78
C LEU A 295 5.05 -6.66 6.16
N ILE A 296 3.99 -6.73 5.36
CA ILE A 296 2.73 -6.03 5.60
C ILE A 296 1.68 -6.99 6.17
N ALA A 297 1.05 -6.57 7.26
CA ALA A 297 -0.16 -7.18 7.80
C ALA A 297 -1.28 -6.15 7.92
N TYR A 298 -2.51 -6.63 8.06
CA TYR A 298 -3.70 -5.79 7.99
C TYR A 298 -4.55 -5.85 9.24
N ARG A 299 -5.10 -4.70 9.63
CA ARG A 299 -6.08 -4.62 10.69
C ARG A 299 -7.18 -3.65 10.31
N ARG A 300 -8.41 -4.17 10.17
CA ARG A 300 -9.58 -3.35 9.90
C ARG A 300 -10.29 -2.99 11.20
N VAL A 301 -10.64 -1.72 11.34
CA VAL A 301 -11.36 -1.18 12.50
C VAL A 301 -12.48 -0.24 12.08
N ASP A 302 -13.34 0.08 13.04
CA ASP A 302 -14.36 1.12 12.92
C ASP A 302 -13.80 2.50 13.34
N GLY A 303 -14.67 3.49 13.54
CA GLY A 303 -14.26 4.85 13.90
C GLY A 303 -13.72 5.02 15.32
N ILE A 304 -13.88 4.03 16.21
CA ILE A 304 -13.62 4.22 17.65
C ILE A 304 -12.17 4.61 17.95
N PRO A 305 -11.13 3.99 17.34
CA PRO A 305 -9.73 4.39 17.59
C PRO A 305 -9.39 5.81 17.14
N PHE A 306 -10.28 6.48 16.41
CA PHE A 306 -10.10 7.82 15.87
C PHE A 306 -11.02 8.87 16.52
N ASP A 307 -11.60 8.54 17.68
CA ASP A 307 -12.62 9.36 18.37
C ASP A 307 -13.82 9.68 17.47
N LEU A 308 -14.16 8.76 16.56
CA LEU A 308 -15.31 8.84 15.68
C LEU A 308 -16.36 7.78 16.08
N PRO A 309 -17.64 8.00 15.74
CA PRO A 309 -18.66 6.96 15.89
C PRO A 309 -18.25 5.65 15.19
N SER A 310 -18.60 4.50 15.75
CA SER A 310 -18.31 3.19 15.12
C SER A 310 -18.96 3.05 13.74
N ASP A 311 -20.08 3.72 13.50
CA ASP A 311 -20.78 3.75 12.21
C ASP A 311 -20.37 4.93 11.30
N PHE A 312 -19.31 5.67 11.64
CA PHE A 312 -18.82 6.78 10.84
C PHE A 312 -18.66 6.41 9.36
N SER A 313 -19.09 7.31 8.48
CA SER A 313 -19.12 7.10 7.04
C SER A 313 -18.41 8.24 6.30
N PHE A 314 -17.53 7.84 5.37
CA PHE A 314 -16.92 8.71 4.35
C PHE A 314 -17.80 8.87 3.12
N ASP A 315 -18.98 8.25 3.08
CA ASP A 315 -19.94 8.38 1.97
C ASP A 315 -21.02 9.41 2.29
N LYS A 316 -21.47 10.13 1.25
CA LYS A 316 -22.64 11.03 1.28
C LYS A 316 -23.59 10.72 0.11
N LYS A 317 -24.84 11.16 0.22
CA LYS A 317 -25.80 11.11 -0.89
C LYS A 317 -25.79 12.42 -1.66
N GLU A 318 -25.62 12.34 -2.97
CA GLU A 318 -25.69 13.49 -3.89
C GLU A 318 -26.44 13.05 -5.14
N ASN A 319 -27.50 13.77 -5.53
CA ASN A 319 -28.36 13.45 -6.68
C ASN A 319 -28.92 12.00 -6.68
N GLY A 320 -29.12 11.40 -5.51
CA GLY A 320 -29.62 10.03 -5.38
C GLY A 320 -28.54 8.94 -5.44
N GLU A 321 -27.30 9.30 -5.73
CA GLU A 321 -26.15 8.39 -5.76
C GLU A 321 -25.33 8.50 -4.47
N ILE A 322 -24.62 7.41 -4.13
CA ILE A 322 -23.69 7.38 -3.01
C ILE A 322 -22.30 7.69 -3.56
N ILE A 323 -21.70 8.79 -3.09
CA ILE A 323 -20.37 9.25 -3.50
C ILE A 323 -19.49 9.54 -2.28
N ALA A 324 -18.18 9.59 -2.49
CA ALA A 324 -17.23 9.96 -1.46
C ALA A 324 -17.44 11.42 -0.98
N ASP A 325 -17.46 11.60 0.33
CA ASP A 325 -17.43 12.90 1.00
C ASP A 325 -15.98 13.39 1.09
N LYS A 326 -15.57 14.14 0.06
CA LYS A 326 -14.20 14.67 -0.06
C LYS A 326 -13.79 15.56 1.11
N GLN A 327 -14.74 16.24 1.76
CA GLN A 327 -14.44 17.09 2.90
C GLN A 327 -14.00 16.22 4.10
N LYS A 328 -14.78 15.20 4.45
CA LYS A 328 -14.43 14.27 5.53
C LYS A 328 -13.12 13.53 5.26
N LEU A 329 -12.88 13.14 4.00
CA LEU A 329 -11.63 12.49 3.63
C LEU A 329 -10.43 13.40 3.87
N ASN A 330 -10.48 14.65 3.37
CA ASN A 330 -9.38 15.60 3.57
C ASN A 330 -9.17 15.92 5.05
N GLU A 331 -10.24 16.20 5.81
CA GLU A 331 -10.16 16.47 7.26
C GLU A 331 -9.55 15.29 8.03
N PHE A 332 -9.90 14.05 7.67
CA PHE A 332 -9.34 12.86 8.29
C PHE A 332 -7.85 12.70 7.93
N ILE A 333 -7.51 12.81 6.65
CA ILE A 333 -6.12 12.70 6.17
C ILE A 333 -5.22 13.74 6.85
N ASP A 334 -5.64 15.00 6.87
CA ASP A 334 -4.87 16.11 7.45
C ASP A 334 -4.70 15.97 8.96
N LYS A 335 -5.73 15.47 9.67
CA LYS A 335 -5.68 15.27 11.13
C LYS A 335 -4.77 14.10 11.53
N TRP A 336 -4.80 13.00 10.77
CA TRP A 336 -4.26 11.70 11.21
C TRP A 336 -2.93 11.31 10.57
N THR A 337 -2.54 11.86 9.42
CA THR A 337 -1.19 11.64 8.89
C THR A 337 -0.15 12.18 9.88
N GLY A 338 0.84 11.35 10.23
CA GLY A 338 1.89 11.64 11.21
C GLY A 338 1.53 11.33 12.66
N LYS A 339 0.29 10.91 12.97
CA LYS A 339 -0.15 10.57 14.33
C LYS A 339 0.23 9.15 14.72
N GLU A 340 0.32 8.93 16.02
CA GLU A 340 0.51 7.63 16.64
C GLU A 340 -0.81 7.09 17.19
N ILE A 341 -1.06 5.80 17.00
CA ILE A 341 -2.21 5.07 17.54
C ILE A 341 -1.70 4.02 18.52
N GLU A 342 -1.98 4.21 19.80
CA GLU A 342 -1.58 3.27 20.84
C GLU A 342 -2.50 2.04 20.88
N ASN A 343 -1.92 0.86 21.03
CA ASN A 343 -2.67 -0.35 21.33
C ASN A 343 -2.24 -0.91 22.69
N LEU A 344 -2.95 -0.49 23.74
CA LEU A 344 -2.67 -0.94 25.11
C LEU A 344 -2.80 -2.46 25.29
N SER A 345 -3.58 -3.13 24.43
CA SER A 345 -3.71 -4.57 24.40
C SER A 345 -3.03 -5.21 23.20
N PHE A 346 -2.93 -6.54 23.21
CA PHE A 346 -2.58 -7.33 22.03
C PHE A 346 -3.50 -6.98 20.86
N SER A 347 -2.92 -6.98 19.66
CA SER A 347 -3.63 -6.56 18.45
C SER A 347 -3.63 -7.66 17.42
N SER A 348 -4.82 -8.15 17.12
CA SER A 348 -5.03 -9.08 16.01
C SER A 348 -4.86 -8.37 14.67
N THR A 349 -4.07 -8.96 13.80
CA THR A 349 -3.82 -8.55 12.41
C THR A 349 -3.91 -9.78 11.50
N SER A 350 -4.03 -9.61 10.19
CA SER A 350 -4.09 -10.72 9.23
C SER A 350 -3.23 -10.43 8.02
N LEU A 351 -2.67 -11.47 7.38
CA LEU A 351 -2.06 -11.33 6.06
C LEU A 351 -3.10 -11.02 4.97
N LYS A 352 -4.40 -11.23 5.22
CA LYS A 352 -5.48 -10.86 4.32
C LYS A 352 -5.96 -9.44 4.61
N SER A 353 -5.89 -8.56 3.61
CA SER A 353 -6.38 -7.19 3.74
C SER A 353 -7.86 -7.08 4.06
N THR A 354 -8.67 -8.06 3.64
CA THR A 354 -10.13 -7.97 3.68
C THR A 354 -10.81 -9.31 3.97
N PRO A 355 -10.76 -9.80 5.22
CA PRO A 355 -11.63 -10.90 5.64
C PRO A 355 -13.11 -10.47 5.50
N LEU A 356 -13.97 -11.39 5.07
CA LEU A 356 -15.37 -11.07 4.73
C LEU A 356 -16.14 -10.44 5.91
N SER A 357 -15.92 -10.95 7.12
CA SER A 357 -16.53 -10.47 8.37
C SER A 357 -16.19 -9.01 8.68
N PHE A 358 -15.06 -8.50 8.20
CA PHE A 358 -14.60 -7.14 8.43
C PHE A 358 -14.69 -6.24 7.19
N SER A 359 -15.32 -6.70 6.10
CA SER A 359 -15.44 -5.96 4.83
C SER A 359 -16.04 -4.55 4.97
N LYS A 360 -16.91 -4.32 5.96
CA LYS A 360 -17.55 -3.02 6.22
C LYS A 360 -16.78 -2.09 7.16
N SER A 361 -15.66 -2.54 7.72
CA SER A 361 -14.79 -1.72 8.56
C SER A 361 -13.96 -0.78 7.68
N ARG A 362 -14.18 0.53 7.83
CA ARG A 362 -13.73 1.56 6.88
C ARG A 362 -12.28 2.01 7.03
N PHE A 363 -11.68 1.75 8.17
CA PHE A 363 -10.31 2.15 8.47
C PHE A 363 -9.44 0.91 8.40
N ILE A 364 -8.58 0.85 7.38
CA ILE A 364 -7.77 -0.32 7.06
C ILE A 364 -6.32 0.01 7.40
N PHE A 365 -5.86 -0.39 8.58
CA PHE A 365 -4.43 -0.32 8.84
C PHE A 365 -3.69 -1.30 7.94
N ARG A 366 -2.74 -0.77 7.18
CA ARG A 366 -1.72 -1.49 6.42
C ARG A 366 -0.42 -1.31 7.20
N LEU A 367 -0.09 -2.32 7.99
CA LEU A 367 0.93 -2.25 9.03
C LEU A 367 2.24 -2.84 8.52
N ARG A 368 3.29 -2.03 8.45
CA ARG A 368 4.66 -2.52 8.26
C ARG A 368 5.13 -3.12 9.57
N LEU A 369 5.31 -4.44 9.57
CA LEU A 369 5.90 -5.20 10.67
C LEU A 369 7.38 -5.37 10.33
N SER A 370 8.27 -4.67 11.03
CA SER A 370 9.71 -4.81 10.82
C SER A 370 10.22 -6.17 11.32
N GLU A 371 11.32 -6.65 10.74
CA GLU A 371 12.08 -7.77 11.30
C GLU A 371 12.36 -7.54 12.80
N GLY A 372 12.15 -8.57 13.61
CA GLY A 372 12.31 -8.52 15.06
C GLY A 372 11.12 -7.96 15.84
N THR A 373 10.03 -7.54 15.17
CA THR A 373 8.78 -7.16 15.84
C THR A 373 8.27 -8.33 16.69
N ILE A 374 7.87 -8.06 17.94
CA ILE A 374 7.30 -9.06 18.84
C ILE A 374 5.85 -9.33 18.44
N GLY A 375 5.62 -10.55 17.96
CA GLY A 375 4.36 -11.03 17.45
C GLY A 375 4.59 -12.37 16.77
N ALA A 376 3.51 -13.11 16.54
CA ALA A 376 3.59 -14.43 15.91
C ALA A 376 2.42 -14.66 14.97
N PHE A 377 2.69 -15.38 13.88
CA PHE A 377 1.63 -15.96 13.07
C PHE A 377 1.00 -17.13 13.82
N ILE A 378 -0.32 -17.16 13.90
CA ILE A 378 -1.10 -18.16 14.63
C ILE A 378 -1.23 -19.43 13.77
N TYR A 379 -0.11 -20.16 13.63
CA TYR A 379 -0.04 -21.40 12.85
C TYR A 379 -0.23 -22.63 13.74
N GLY A 380 -1.02 -23.61 13.28
CA GLY A 380 -1.22 -24.89 13.98
C GLY A 380 -2.24 -24.87 15.12
N PHE A 381 -2.89 -23.74 15.39
CA PHE A 381 -3.97 -23.63 16.38
C PHE A 381 -5.32 -24.04 15.77
N SER A 382 -6.11 -24.81 16.52
CA SER A 382 -7.44 -25.24 16.08
C SER A 382 -8.38 -24.05 15.91
N GLY A 383 -9.10 -23.98 14.79
CA GLY A 383 -10.09 -22.92 14.53
C GLY A 383 -9.56 -21.66 13.83
N PHE A 384 -8.24 -21.53 13.61
CA PHE A 384 -7.62 -20.30 13.07
C PHE A 384 -7.03 -20.43 11.66
N GLN A 385 -7.23 -21.57 10.99
CA GLN A 385 -6.60 -21.90 9.70
C GLN A 385 -6.87 -20.87 8.59
N ASP A 386 -8.07 -20.29 8.56
CA ASP A 386 -8.45 -19.34 7.50
C ASP A 386 -8.16 -17.87 7.85
N GLU A 387 -7.89 -17.55 9.11
CA GLU A 387 -7.74 -16.17 9.57
C GLU A 387 -6.38 -15.58 9.17
N GLN A 388 -5.36 -16.44 9.03
CA GLN A 388 -3.97 -16.05 8.76
C GLN A 388 -3.51 -14.93 9.70
N GLU A 389 -3.85 -15.10 10.97
CA GLU A 389 -3.67 -14.10 12.00
C GLU A 389 -2.18 -13.95 12.34
N ILE A 390 -1.73 -12.71 12.45
CA ILE A 390 -0.53 -12.33 13.19
C ILE A 390 -0.97 -11.57 14.43
N LEU A 391 -0.70 -12.13 15.60
CA LEU A 391 -1.00 -11.48 16.87
C LEU A 391 0.20 -10.64 17.32
N LEU A 392 0.02 -9.32 17.39
CA LEU A 392 1.04 -8.40 17.84
C LEU A 392 1.01 -8.24 19.37
N ASN A 393 2.19 -8.04 19.96
CA ASN A 393 2.33 -7.79 21.38
C ASN A 393 1.52 -6.55 21.83
N LYS A 394 1.14 -6.53 23.11
CA LYS A 394 0.56 -5.33 23.74
C LYS A 394 1.53 -4.15 23.66
N ASN A 395 1.00 -2.93 23.77
CA ASN A 395 1.74 -1.67 23.65
C ASN A 395 2.42 -1.46 22.29
N SER A 396 1.95 -2.15 21.24
CA SER A 396 2.34 -1.85 19.86
C SER A 396 1.71 -0.52 19.45
N THR A 397 2.53 0.43 19.01
CA THR A 397 2.08 1.76 18.55
C THR A 397 2.16 1.82 17.04
N PHE A 398 1.14 2.36 16.38
CA PHE A 398 1.11 2.51 14.93
C PHE A 398 1.34 3.98 14.55
N LYS A 399 2.48 4.29 13.93
CA LYS A 399 2.77 5.63 13.44
C LYS A 399 2.33 5.76 11.98
N ILE A 400 1.29 6.55 11.75
CA ILE A 400 0.69 6.74 10.43
C ILE A 400 1.59 7.63 9.58
N PHE A 401 1.97 7.20 8.38
CA PHE A 401 2.80 8.00 7.46
C PHE A 401 2.10 8.32 6.14
N ARG A 402 1.01 7.62 5.79
CA ARG A 402 0.17 7.93 4.62
C ARG A 402 -1.24 7.40 4.81
N ILE A 403 -2.22 8.11 4.25
CA ILE A 403 -3.63 7.67 4.21
C ILE A 403 -4.14 7.80 2.77
N THR A 404 -4.62 6.68 2.21
CA THR A 404 -5.09 6.59 0.83
C THR A 404 -6.59 6.25 0.79
N PRO A 405 -7.45 7.15 0.28
CA PRO A 405 -8.85 6.84 0.03
C PRO A 405 -9.03 5.80 -1.07
N ILE A 406 -9.98 4.90 -0.88
CA ILE A 406 -10.35 3.85 -1.84
C ILE A 406 -11.87 3.66 -1.89
N THR A 407 -12.36 2.98 -2.92
CA THR A 407 -13.76 2.54 -3.04
C THR A 407 -13.83 1.03 -2.97
N SER A 408 -13.92 0.47 -1.75
CA SER A 408 -14.00 -0.97 -1.55
C SER A 408 -15.32 -1.53 -2.07
N ILE A 409 -15.25 -2.70 -2.70
CA ILE A 409 -16.38 -3.41 -3.30
C ILE A 409 -16.84 -4.46 -2.30
N ILE A 410 -18.05 -4.29 -1.77
CA ILE A 410 -18.58 -5.14 -0.71
C ILE A 410 -19.35 -6.32 -1.29
N ASN A 411 -20.18 -6.06 -2.31
CA ASN A 411 -20.94 -7.06 -3.07
C ASN A 411 -21.42 -6.44 -4.40
N ARG A 412 -22.23 -7.18 -5.16
CA ARG A 412 -22.77 -6.78 -6.48
C ARG A 412 -23.33 -5.35 -6.55
N VAL A 413 -24.01 -4.89 -5.49
CA VAL A 413 -24.74 -3.62 -5.48
C VAL A 413 -24.20 -2.62 -4.46
N THR A 414 -23.15 -2.97 -3.72
CA THR A 414 -22.65 -2.16 -2.60
C THR A 414 -21.18 -1.85 -2.77
N LYS A 415 -20.88 -0.56 -2.80
CA LYS A 415 -19.53 0.01 -2.68
C LYS A 415 -19.46 0.88 -1.44
N MET A 416 -18.27 1.08 -0.91
CA MET A 416 -18.06 1.87 0.30
C MET A 416 -16.75 2.63 0.21
N THR A 417 -16.77 3.93 0.48
CA THR A 417 -15.54 4.71 0.64
C THR A 417 -14.85 4.27 1.93
N GLN A 418 -13.59 3.86 1.81
CA GLN A 418 -12.73 3.42 2.90
C GLN A 418 -11.38 4.13 2.80
N VAL A 419 -10.55 4.01 3.83
CA VAL A 419 -9.20 4.56 3.85
C VAL A 419 -8.19 3.46 4.22
N VAL A 420 -7.15 3.36 3.41
CA VAL A 420 -5.95 2.55 3.69
C VAL A 420 -4.99 3.45 4.46
N ILE A 421 -4.64 3.04 5.67
CA ILE A 421 -3.82 3.77 6.62
C ILE A 421 -2.48 3.06 6.70
N ASP A 422 -1.51 3.56 5.94
CA ASP A 422 -0.14 3.05 6.00
C ASP A 422 0.50 3.52 7.32
N ALA A 423 0.94 2.56 8.12
CA ALA A 423 1.58 2.82 9.40
C ALA A 423 2.72 1.84 9.68
N GLU A 424 3.72 2.33 10.40
CA GLU A 424 4.81 1.50 10.93
C GLU A 424 4.48 1.07 12.35
N VAL A 425 4.74 -0.21 12.66
CA VAL A 425 4.61 -0.72 14.01
C VAL A 425 5.88 -0.39 14.81
N ILE A 426 5.69 0.38 15.87
CA ILE A 426 6.73 0.77 16.83
C ILE A 426 6.44 0.03 18.14
N GLN A 427 7.43 -0.67 18.67
CA GLN A 427 7.33 -1.35 19.97
C GLN A 427 8.42 -0.86 20.90
N ASN A 428 8.01 -0.37 22.07
CA ASN A 428 8.93 -0.12 23.17
C ASN A 428 9.30 -1.47 23.79
N LYS A 429 10.59 -1.75 23.99
CA LYS A 429 11.11 -3.07 24.42
C LYS A 429 10.79 -3.46 25.87
N GLU A 430 10.02 -2.66 26.61
CA GLU A 430 9.56 -3.05 27.95
C GLU A 430 8.37 -4.01 27.82
N ILE A 431 8.63 -5.29 28.11
CA ILE A 431 7.67 -6.39 28.06
C ILE A 431 6.85 -6.45 29.34
#